data_AF-A0A024GYL1-F1
#
_entry.id   AF-A0A024GYL1-F1
#
_cell.length_a   1.000
_cell.length_b   1.000
_cell.length_c   1.000
_cell.angle_alpha   90.00
_cell.angle_beta   90.00
_cell.angle_gamma   90.00
#
_symmetry.space_group_name_H-M   'P 1'
#
loop_
_entity.id
_entity.type
_entity.pdbx_description
1 polymer ?
#
loop_
_entity_poly.entity_id
_entity_poly.type
_entity_poly.pdbx_seq_one_letter_code
_entity_poly.pdbx_strand_id
1 'polypeptide(L)'
;MHHGDVGYYRYRGALKPDKAALQAEKIRTLLKANRQRLAFNASSSRPVSARLNQHVAQALRDGMKVTRLADAAGLSRWTIRTIGLTYDDLLPSGRPAEQQLAAIASLKSELAELEESRAALEARRLNLLAAAHRLGVMDEFELAALSGLQSDAIRKMTWGSKSKFSRLAPERQVTDTSKGAKHEWSSSCRC
;
A
#
# COMPACT_ATOMS: atom_id res chain seq x y z
N MET A 1 -51.29 21.42 -47.16
CA MET A 1 -50.77 20.17 -46.55
C MET A 1 -49.48 20.50 -45.82
N HIS A 2 -49.48 20.48 -44.49
CA HIS A 2 -48.25 20.56 -43.68
C HIS A 2 -48.34 19.46 -42.62
N HIS A 3 -47.56 18.39 -42.78
CA HIS A 3 -47.28 17.45 -41.71
C HIS A 3 -46.14 18.02 -40.88
N GLY A 4 -46.47 18.52 -39.69
CA GLY A 4 -45.49 18.89 -38.68
C GLY A 4 -44.92 17.62 -38.06
N ASP A 5 -43.76 17.20 -38.53
CA ASP A 5 -42.98 16.12 -37.94
C ASP A 5 -42.35 16.66 -36.65
N VAL A 6 -43.07 16.48 -35.54
CA VAL A 6 -42.59 16.88 -34.21
C VAL A 6 -41.62 15.80 -33.73
N GLY A 7 -40.36 15.97 -34.11
CA GLY A 7 -39.25 15.16 -33.62
C GLY A 7 -39.16 15.24 -32.11
N TYR A 8 -39.68 14.22 -31.43
CA TYR A 8 -39.55 14.05 -30.00
C TYR A 8 -38.07 13.81 -29.67
N TYR A 9 -37.38 14.86 -29.24
CA TYR A 9 -36.04 14.78 -28.65
C TYR A 9 -36.14 13.94 -27.37
N ARG A 10 -35.88 12.64 -27.48
CA ARG A 10 -35.62 11.78 -26.31
C ARG A 10 -34.28 12.19 -25.73
N TYR A 11 -34.33 13.05 -24.73
CA TYR A 11 -33.20 13.29 -23.84
C TYR A 11 -32.87 11.96 -23.15
N ARG A 12 -31.90 11.19 -23.68
CA ARG A 12 -31.25 10.13 -22.91
C ARG A 12 -30.44 10.86 -21.84
N GLY A 13 -31.08 11.16 -20.71
CA GLY A 13 -30.40 11.65 -19.53
C GLY A 13 -29.18 10.77 -19.28
N ALA A 14 -28.01 11.39 -19.19
CA ALA A 14 -26.76 10.69 -18.99
C ALA A 14 -26.93 9.66 -17.86
N LEU A 15 -26.54 8.41 -18.14
CA LEU A 15 -26.59 7.32 -17.17
C LEU A 15 -25.94 7.83 -15.88
N LYS A 16 -26.68 7.84 -14.76
CA LYS A 16 -26.12 8.28 -13.47
C LYS A 16 -24.78 7.58 -13.28
N PRO A 17 -23.69 8.32 -12.99
CA PRO A 17 -22.39 7.70 -12.84
C PRO A 17 -22.49 6.64 -11.76
N ASP A 18 -22.06 5.43 -12.11
CA ASP A 18 -22.08 4.31 -11.19
C ASP A 18 -21.27 4.70 -9.95
N LYS A 19 -21.91 4.68 -8.78
CA LYS A 19 -21.26 5.05 -7.52
C LYS A 19 -20.05 4.16 -7.26
N ALA A 20 -20.08 2.91 -7.73
CA ALA A 20 -18.96 1.98 -7.64
C ALA A 20 -17.77 2.46 -8.50
N ALA A 21 -18.02 2.92 -9.73
CA ALA A 21 -16.99 3.45 -10.62
C ALA A 21 -16.32 4.72 -10.05
N LEU A 22 -17.10 5.63 -9.45
CA LEU A 22 -16.55 6.82 -8.79
C LEU A 22 -15.66 6.48 -7.59
N GLN A 23 -16.05 5.47 -6.79
CA GLN A 23 -15.22 5.00 -5.68
C GLN A 23 -13.95 4.31 -6.17
N ALA A 24 -14.02 3.55 -7.26
CA ALA A 24 -12.87 2.92 -7.87
C ALA A 24 -11.83 3.96 -8.33
N GLU A 25 -12.25 5.01 -9.03
CA GLU A 25 -11.35 6.11 -9.44
C GLU A 25 -10.72 6.84 -8.25
N LYS A 26 -11.51 7.08 -7.20
CA LYS A 26 -10.98 7.65 -5.96
C LYS A 26 -9.92 6.76 -5.32
N ILE A 27 -10.12 5.45 -5.29
CA ILE A 27 -9.13 4.51 -4.75
C ILE A 27 -7.89 4.45 -5.63
N ARG A 28 -8.03 4.44 -6.96
CA ARG A 28 -6.91 4.49 -7.92
C ARG A 28 -6.02 5.70 -7.69
N THR A 29 -6.61 6.89 -7.62
CA THR A 29 -5.88 8.14 -7.39
C THR A 29 -5.16 8.14 -6.05
N LEU A 30 -5.83 7.67 -4.98
CA LEU A 30 -5.23 7.56 -3.66
C LEU A 30 -4.08 6.56 -3.58
N LEU A 31 -4.19 5.40 -4.24
CA LEU A 31 -3.11 4.40 -4.30
C LEU A 31 -1.90 4.92 -5.06
N LYS A 32 -2.09 5.59 -6.20
CA LYS A 32 -1.01 6.23 -6.96
C LYS A 32 -0.28 7.29 -6.12
N ALA A 33 -1.02 8.18 -5.48
CA ALA A 33 -0.44 9.21 -4.62
C ALA A 33 0.31 8.61 -3.42
N ASN A 34 -0.23 7.56 -2.81
CA ASN A 34 0.43 6.85 -1.71
C ASN A 34 1.75 6.20 -2.17
N ARG A 35 1.76 5.51 -3.32
CA ARG A 35 2.97 4.92 -3.91
C ARG A 35 4.05 5.97 -4.17
N GLN A 36 3.68 7.13 -4.74
CA GLN A 36 4.61 8.23 -4.98
C GLN A 36 5.23 8.74 -3.67
N ARG A 37 4.43 8.91 -2.61
CA ARG A 37 4.93 9.35 -1.30
C ARG A 37 5.83 8.32 -0.62
N LEU A 38 5.52 7.02 -0.74
CA LEU A 38 6.39 5.96 -0.24
C LEU A 38 7.74 5.94 -0.98
N ALA A 39 7.72 6.11 -2.30
CA ALA A 39 8.95 6.20 -3.10
C ALA A 39 9.78 7.42 -2.68
N PHE A 40 9.15 8.58 -2.48
CA PHE A 40 9.82 9.78 -1.97
C PHE A 40 10.45 9.52 -0.60
N ASN A 41 9.71 8.91 0.34
CA ASN A 41 10.23 8.56 1.66
C ASN A 41 11.48 7.67 1.58
N ALA A 42 11.43 6.64 0.71
CA ALA A 42 12.53 5.73 0.49
C ALA A 42 13.76 6.41 -0.13
N SER A 43 13.57 7.41 -1.00
CA SER A 43 14.67 8.20 -1.56
C SER A 43 15.24 9.21 -0.56
N SER A 44 14.41 9.76 0.33
CA SER A 44 14.79 10.82 1.26
C SER A 44 15.48 10.30 2.53
N SER A 45 15.20 9.06 2.96
CA SER A 45 15.82 8.49 4.17
C SER A 45 17.34 8.33 4.03
N ARG A 46 17.82 7.81 2.89
CA ARG A 46 19.24 7.56 2.63
C ARG A 46 20.13 8.80 2.81
N PRO A 47 19.86 9.96 2.19
CA PRO A 47 20.69 11.16 2.38
C PRO A 47 20.62 11.71 3.82
N VAL A 48 19.52 11.55 4.54
CA VAL A 48 19.44 11.96 5.95
C VAL A 48 20.32 11.06 6.82
N SER A 49 20.26 9.74 6.62
CA SER A 49 21.14 8.78 7.32
C SER A 49 22.62 9.02 7.00
N ALA A 50 22.95 9.32 5.74
CA ALA A 50 24.32 9.65 5.36
C ALA A 50 24.84 10.91 6.06
N ARG A 51 24.01 11.97 6.13
CA ARG A 51 24.33 13.20 6.88
C ARG A 51 24.52 12.92 8.36
N LEU A 52 23.65 12.10 8.96
CA LEU A 52 23.79 11.69 10.37
C LEU A 52 25.12 10.99 10.62
N ASN A 53 25.48 10.02 9.77
CA ASN A 53 26.74 9.29 9.88
C ASN A 53 27.96 10.22 9.76
N GLN A 54 27.91 11.19 8.83
CA GLN A 54 28.97 12.18 8.67
C GLN A 54 29.13 13.04 9.94
N HIS A 55 28.04 13.51 10.55
CA HIS A 55 28.12 14.27 11.81
C HIS A 55 28.64 13.43 12.98
N VAL A 56 28.24 12.16 13.07
CA VAL A 56 28.78 11.22 14.07
C VAL A 56 30.29 11.02 13.88
N ALA A 57 30.74 10.79 12.64
CA ALA A 57 32.15 10.63 12.32
C ALA A 57 32.96 11.90 12.64
N GLN A 58 32.42 13.07 12.28
CA GLN A 58 33.04 14.35 12.58
C GLN A 58 33.18 14.57 14.10
N ALA A 59 32.14 14.25 14.87
CA ALA A 59 32.18 14.35 16.32
C ALA A 59 33.20 13.39 16.96
N LEU A 60 33.37 12.18 16.43
CA LEU A 60 34.43 11.26 16.84
C LEU A 60 35.82 11.85 16.55
N ARG A 61 36.00 12.43 15.37
CA ARG A 61 37.26 13.08 14.96
C ARG A 61 37.60 14.27 15.85
N ASP A 62 36.59 15.02 16.28
CA ASP A 62 36.72 16.16 17.21
C ASP A 62 36.91 15.71 18.68
N GLY A 63 37.06 14.39 18.94
CA GLY A 63 37.42 13.84 20.25
C GLY A 63 36.23 13.53 21.17
N MET A 64 35.00 13.49 20.66
CA MET A 64 33.84 13.14 21.48
C MET A 64 33.82 11.66 21.86
N LYS A 65 33.42 11.37 23.11
CA LYS A 65 33.33 9.99 23.61
C LYS A 65 32.23 9.20 22.89
N VAL A 66 32.57 7.98 22.47
CA VAL A 66 31.66 7.02 21.81
C VAL A 66 30.37 6.80 22.59
N THR A 67 30.43 6.75 23.93
CA THR A 67 29.24 6.55 24.77
C THR A 67 28.24 7.70 24.62
N ARG A 68 28.71 8.95 24.72
CA ARG A 68 27.87 10.15 24.58
C ARG A 68 27.24 10.24 23.19
N LEU A 69 27.97 9.84 22.15
CA LEU A 69 27.45 9.80 20.78
C LEU A 69 26.43 8.68 20.56
N ALA A 70 26.67 7.50 21.13
CA ALA A 70 25.72 6.39 21.09
C ALA A 70 24.37 6.79 21.71
N ASP A 71 24.42 7.44 22.88
CA ASP A 71 23.21 7.89 23.59
C ASP A 71 22.48 8.97 22.77
N ALA A 72 23.19 9.96 22.23
CA ALA A 72 22.60 11.04 21.45
C ALA A 72 22.00 10.55 20.11
N ALA A 73 22.74 9.73 19.37
CA ALA A 73 22.27 9.19 18.09
C ALA A 73 21.24 8.06 18.27
N GLY A 74 21.12 7.47 19.46
CA GLY A 74 20.33 6.26 19.68
C GLY A 74 20.87 5.03 18.94
N LEU A 75 22.18 5.00 18.70
CA LEU A 75 22.86 3.94 17.97
C LEU A 75 23.69 3.08 18.93
N SER A 76 23.95 1.83 18.53
CA SER A 76 24.86 1.00 19.31
C SER A 76 26.28 1.57 19.29
N ARG A 77 27.04 1.36 20.37
CA ARG A 77 28.46 1.75 20.42
C ARG A 77 29.30 1.07 19.34
N TRP A 78 28.88 -0.10 18.86
CA TRP A 78 29.51 -0.78 17.74
C TRP A 78 29.30 0.03 16.44
N THR A 79 28.05 0.37 16.14
CA THR A 79 27.69 1.19 14.96
C THR A 79 28.45 2.50 14.92
N ILE A 80 28.56 3.20 16.05
CA ILE A 80 29.34 4.46 16.15
C ILE A 80 30.81 4.23 15.76
N ARG A 81 31.45 3.16 16.25
CA ARG A 81 32.84 2.84 15.88
C ARG A 81 32.97 2.50 14.40
N THR A 82 32.06 1.70 13.86
CA THR A 82 32.04 1.37 12.44
C THR A 82 31.90 2.62 11.58
N ILE A 83 31.02 3.55 11.96
CA ILE A 83 30.90 4.86 11.28
C ILE A 83 32.24 5.59 11.32
N GLY A 84 32.89 5.69 12.49
CA GLY A 84 34.21 6.33 12.59
C GLY A 84 35.25 5.76 11.63
N LEU A 85 35.32 4.43 11.50
CA LEU A 85 36.24 3.73 10.59
C LEU A 85 35.92 3.92 9.10
N THR A 86 34.69 4.30 8.75
CA THR A 86 34.31 4.54 7.35
C THR A 86 34.68 5.94 6.85
N TYR A 87 35.08 6.85 7.75
CA TYR A 87 35.33 8.26 7.45
C TYR A 87 36.71 8.68 7.97
N ASP A 88 37.77 8.15 7.36
CA ASP A 88 39.15 8.38 7.82
C ASP A 88 39.74 9.74 7.38
N ASP A 89 39.22 10.32 6.30
CA ASP A 89 39.76 11.55 5.68
C ASP A 89 39.20 12.86 6.28
N LEU A 90 38.50 12.79 7.42
CA LEU A 90 37.89 13.98 8.02
C LEU A 90 38.92 14.86 8.73
N LEU A 91 38.92 16.15 8.38
CA LEU A 91 39.62 17.19 9.11
C LEU A 91 38.83 17.58 10.37
N PRO A 92 39.50 18.03 11.45
CA PRO A 92 38.81 18.56 12.64
C PRO A 92 37.88 19.73 12.25
N SER A 93 36.64 19.71 12.74
CA SER A 93 35.64 20.71 12.34
C SER A 93 35.77 22.03 13.07
N GLY A 94 36.46 22.03 14.22
CA GLY A 94 36.52 23.17 15.14
C GLY A 94 35.17 23.54 15.77
N ARG A 95 34.11 22.75 15.55
CA ARG A 95 32.78 23.03 16.11
C ARG A 95 32.69 22.59 17.57
N PRO A 96 31.98 23.34 18.42
CA PRO A 96 31.66 22.91 19.78
C PRO A 96 30.90 21.58 19.79
N ALA A 97 31.22 20.72 20.77
CA ALA A 97 30.57 19.42 20.94
C ALA A 97 29.04 19.52 21.05
N GLU A 98 28.52 20.58 21.69
CA GLU A 98 27.08 20.80 21.84
C GLU A 98 26.39 21.07 20.50
N GLN A 99 27.04 21.78 19.58
CA GLN A 99 26.50 22.01 18.24
C GLN A 99 26.45 20.72 17.43
N GLN A 100 27.47 19.85 17.56
CA GLN A 100 27.44 18.54 16.91
C GLN A 100 26.33 17.65 17.46
N LEU A 101 26.10 17.66 18.78
CA LEU A 101 25.01 16.90 19.39
C LEU A 101 23.64 17.41 18.98
N ALA A 102 23.46 18.72 18.89
CA ALA A 102 22.21 19.32 18.40
C ALA A 102 21.93 18.93 16.94
N ALA A 103 22.96 18.93 16.08
CA ALA A 103 22.84 18.48 14.70
C ALA A 103 22.47 16.98 14.61
N ILE A 104 23.13 16.13 15.38
CA ILE A 104 22.83 14.69 15.47
C ILE A 104 21.39 14.45 15.95
N ALA A 105 20.95 15.16 16.98
CA ALA A 105 19.59 15.04 17.52
C ALA A 105 18.53 15.48 16.50
N SER A 106 18.77 16.59 15.78
CA SER A 106 17.88 17.08 14.72
C SER A 106 17.74 16.06 13.58
N LEU A 107 18.86 15.54 13.06
CA LEU A 107 18.85 14.54 11.99
C LEU A 107 18.20 13.22 12.42
N LYS A 108 18.33 12.85 13.69
CA LYS A 108 17.61 11.70 14.26
C LYS A 108 16.11 11.94 14.30
N SER A 109 15.66 13.14 14.68
CA SER A 109 14.24 13.51 14.63
C SER A 109 13.71 13.46 13.19
N GLU A 110 14.45 14.02 12.23
CA GLU A 110 14.10 13.98 10.81
C GLU A 110 13.94 12.53 10.30
N LEU A 111 14.84 11.61 10.70
CA LEU A 111 14.70 10.19 10.37
C LEU A 111 13.47 9.56 11.03
N ALA A 112 13.20 9.84 12.30
CA ALA A 112 12.04 9.32 13.00
C ALA A 112 10.72 9.80 12.37
N GLU A 113 10.65 11.07 11.97
CA GLU A 113 9.50 11.64 11.25
C GLU A 113 9.29 10.97 9.88
N LEU A 114 10.38 10.69 9.16
CA LEU A 114 10.30 9.94 7.90
C LEU A 114 9.80 8.50 8.14
N GLU A 115 10.32 7.81 9.15
CA GLU A 115 9.87 6.47 9.51
C GLU A 115 8.40 6.42 9.93
N GLU A 116 7.95 7.37 10.76
CA GLU A 116 6.55 7.51 11.15
C GLU A 116 5.66 7.81 9.95
N SER A 117 6.07 8.75 9.08
CA SER A 117 5.32 9.08 7.87
C SER A 117 5.22 7.88 6.93
N ARG A 118 6.29 7.07 6.83
CA ARG A 118 6.30 5.82 6.06
C ARG A 118 5.32 4.81 6.67
N ALA A 119 5.36 4.59 7.99
CA ALA A 119 4.45 3.67 8.67
C ALA A 119 2.98 4.08 8.46
N ALA A 120 2.67 5.37 8.56
CA ALA A 120 1.34 5.91 8.29
C ALA A 120 0.90 5.70 6.83
N LEU A 121 1.82 5.88 5.87
CA LEU A 121 1.56 5.63 4.45
C LEU A 121 1.34 4.13 4.17
N GLU A 122 2.10 3.24 4.79
CA GLU A 122 1.94 1.79 4.67
C GLU A 122 0.59 1.35 5.25
N ALA A 123 0.20 1.84 6.43
CA ALA A 123 -1.12 1.60 7.02
C ALA A 123 -2.26 2.12 6.12
N ARG A 124 -2.10 3.33 5.56
CA ARG A 124 -3.07 3.89 4.61
C ARG A 124 -3.19 3.04 3.35
N ARG A 125 -2.08 2.51 2.82
CA ARG A 125 -2.09 1.60 1.66
C ARG A 125 -2.89 0.34 1.97
N LEU A 126 -2.69 -0.26 3.14
CA LEU A 126 -3.45 -1.44 3.58
C LEU A 126 -4.96 -1.14 3.66
N ASN A 127 -5.34 0.01 4.22
CA ASN A 127 -6.74 0.42 4.30
C ASN A 127 -7.38 0.62 2.91
N LEU A 128 -6.64 1.20 1.96
CA LEU A 128 -7.11 1.38 0.58
C LEU A 128 -7.28 0.03 -0.15
N LEU A 129 -6.34 -0.90 0.02
CA LEU A 129 -6.43 -2.24 -0.55
C LEU A 129 -7.61 -3.02 0.04
N ALA A 130 -7.82 -2.94 1.36
CA ALA A 130 -8.97 -3.57 2.01
C ALA A 130 -10.30 -2.96 1.53
N ALA A 131 -10.37 -1.64 1.34
CA ALA A 131 -11.55 -0.98 0.80
C ALA A 131 -11.85 -1.41 -0.65
N ALA A 132 -10.82 -1.47 -1.51
CA ALA A 132 -10.95 -1.92 -2.89
C ALA A 132 -11.47 -3.36 -2.96
N HIS A 133 -10.91 -4.24 -2.14
CA HIS A 133 -11.33 -5.64 -2.06
C HIS A 133 -12.78 -5.78 -1.57
N ARG A 134 -13.20 -5.02 -0.54
CA ARG A 134 -14.59 -5.05 -0.05
C ARG A 134 -15.61 -4.59 -1.09
N LEU A 135 -15.22 -3.62 -1.91
CA LEU A 135 -16.09 -3.07 -2.96
C LEU A 135 -16.12 -3.95 -4.22
N GLY A 136 -15.16 -4.88 -4.39
CA GLY A 136 -15.09 -5.76 -5.56
C GLY A 136 -14.90 -5.01 -6.89
N VAL A 137 -14.41 -3.77 -6.82
CA VAL A 137 -14.36 -2.84 -7.97
C VAL A 137 -13.09 -2.95 -8.81
N MET A 138 -12.09 -3.71 -8.34
CA MET A 138 -10.76 -3.79 -8.95
C MET A 138 -10.20 -5.21 -8.83
N ASP A 139 -9.48 -5.63 -9.87
CA ASP A 139 -8.82 -6.94 -9.93
C ASP A 139 -7.50 -6.96 -9.13
N GLU A 140 -7.05 -8.14 -8.69
CA GLU A 140 -5.82 -8.34 -7.92
C GLU A 140 -4.58 -7.81 -8.68
N PHE A 141 -4.54 -7.97 -10.01
CA PHE A 141 -3.46 -7.46 -10.86
C PHE A 141 -3.48 -5.93 -10.97
N GLU A 142 -4.66 -5.33 -11.07
CA GLU A 142 -4.82 -3.88 -11.11
C GLU A 142 -4.35 -3.25 -9.78
N LEU A 143 -4.71 -3.86 -8.65
CA LEU A 143 -4.25 -3.44 -7.33
C LEU A 143 -2.74 -3.56 -7.18
N ALA A 144 -2.14 -4.65 -7.66
CA ALA A 144 -0.68 -4.86 -7.66
C ALA A 144 0.06 -3.74 -8.40
N ALA A 145 -0.40 -3.42 -9.61
CA ALA A 145 0.19 -2.36 -10.43
C ALA A 145 0.14 -0.99 -9.73
N LEU A 146 -0.96 -0.68 -9.03
CA LEU A 146 -1.16 0.62 -8.40
C LEU A 146 -0.47 0.75 -7.05
N SER A 147 -0.46 -0.31 -6.23
CA SER A 147 0.14 -0.29 -4.90
C SER A 147 1.65 -0.55 -4.90
N GLY A 148 2.19 -1.05 -6.01
CA GLY A 148 3.59 -1.49 -6.12
C GLY A 148 3.89 -2.72 -5.26
N LEU A 149 2.88 -3.54 -4.98
CA LEU A 149 3.02 -4.80 -4.25
C LEU A 149 2.84 -5.96 -5.23
N GLN A 150 3.43 -7.10 -4.91
CA GLN A 150 3.17 -8.34 -5.63
C GLN A 150 1.72 -8.79 -5.40
N SER A 151 1.10 -9.38 -6.42
CA SER A 151 -0.27 -9.91 -6.35
C SER A 151 -0.44 -10.92 -5.20
N ASP A 152 0.54 -11.80 -5.01
CA ASP A 152 0.55 -12.76 -3.89
C ASP A 152 0.57 -12.09 -2.51
N ALA A 153 1.28 -10.95 -2.38
CA ALA A 153 1.30 -10.19 -1.14
C ALA A 153 -0.07 -9.57 -0.86
N ILE A 154 -0.73 -9.01 -1.89
CA ILE A 154 -2.09 -8.47 -1.78
C ILE A 154 -3.08 -9.58 -1.42
N ARG A 155 -2.96 -10.76 -2.04
CA ARG A 155 -3.78 -11.92 -1.74
C ARG A 155 -3.66 -12.34 -0.28
N LYS A 156 -2.43 -12.48 0.25
CA LYS A 156 -2.19 -12.80 1.66
C LYS A 156 -2.79 -11.76 2.61
N MET A 157 -2.65 -10.48 2.28
CA MET A 157 -3.18 -9.38 3.08
C MET A 157 -4.70 -9.28 3.06
N THR A 158 -5.36 -9.71 1.97
CA THR A 158 -6.81 -9.58 1.78
C THR A 158 -7.61 -10.85 2.13
N TRP A 159 -6.96 -12.03 2.14
CA TRP A 159 -7.59 -13.32 2.39
C TRP A 159 -8.34 -13.42 3.73
N GLY A 160 -7.87 -12.76 4.79
CA GLY A 160 -8.57 -12.70 6.08
C GLY A 160 -9.93 -11.98 6.05
N SER A 161 -10.25 -11.27 4.95
CA SER A 161 -11.55 -10.59 4.77
C SER A 161 -12.57 -11.43 3.99
N LYS A 162 -12.17 -12.54 3.34
CA LYS A 162 -13.05 -13.39 2.52
C LYS A 162 -13.98 -14.30 3.36
N SER A 163 -13.60 -14.60 4.61
CA SER A 163 -14.27 -15.57 5.47
C SER A 163 -15.67 -15.16 5.98
N LYS A 164 -16.02 -13.87 5.98
CA LYS A 164 -17.31 -13.40 6.55
C LYS A 164 -18.47 -13.32 5.56
N PHE A 165 -18.25 -13.48 4.25
CA PHE A 165 -19.28 -13.24 3.23
C PHE A 165 -19.69 -14.46 2.39
N SER A 166 -19.09 -15.64 2.60
CA SER A 166 -19.57 -16.88 1.96
C SER A 166 -20.86 -17.44 2.58
N ARG A 167 -21.50 -16.73 3.53
CA ARG A 167 -22.76 -17.14 4.17
C ARG A 167 -24.02 -16.47 3.61
N LEU A 168 -23.89 -15.66 2.55
CA LEU A 168 -25.02 -14.99 1.89
C LEU A 168 -24.95 -15.23 0.37
N ALA A 169 -24.97 -16.50 -0.03
CA ALA A 169 -25.44 -16.87 -1.36
C ALA A 169 -26.80 -17.57 -1.16
N PRO A 170 -27.89 -17.12 -1.79
CA PRO A 170 -29.14 -17.88 -1.78
C PRO A 170 -28.88 -19.19 -2.53
N GLU A 171 -29.18 -20.32 -1.87
CA GLU A 171 -29.28 -21.62 -2.51
C GLU A 171 -30.13 -21.49 -3.78
N ARG A 172 -29.51 -21.66 -4.95
CA ARG A 172 -30.26 -21.95 -6.17
C ARG A 172 -30.86 -23.33 -5.96
N GLN A 173 -32.17 -23.36 -5.70
CA GLN A 173 -32.97 -24.58 -5.79
C GLN A 173 -32.78 -25.17 -7.19
N VAL A 174 -32.08 -26.30 -7.26
CA VAL A 174 -32.10 -27.18 -8.42
C VAL A 174 -33.42 -27.92 -8.36
N THR A 175 -34.41 -27.46 -9.13
CA THR A 175 -35.63 -28.24 -9.36
C THR A 175 -35.27 -29.42 -10.26
N ASP A 176 -35.13 -30.58 -9.64
CA ASP A 176 -34.98 -31.86 -10.31
C ASP A 176 -36.32 -32.28 -10.94
N THR A 177 -36.56 -31.84 -12.17
CA THR A 177 -37.65 -32.38 -13.00
C THR A 177 -37.13 -33.60 -13.76
N SER A 178 -37.10 -34.75 -13.09
CA SER A 178 -36.99 -36.03 -13.79
C SER A 178 -37.58 -37.18 -12.99
N LYS A 179 -38.89 -37.46 -13.16
CA LYS A 179 -39.46 -38.79 -12.90
C LYS A 179 -40.86 -38.92 -13.52
N GLY A 180 -40.99 -39.87 -14.45
CA GLY A 180 -42.24 -40.61 -14.63
C GLY A 180 -42.95 -40.52 -15.98
N ALA A 181 -42.29 -40.86 -17.09
CA ALA A 181 -43.00 -41.35 -18.28
C ALA A 181 -42.67 -42.84 -18.46
N LYS A 182 -43.55 -43.70 -17.94
CA LYS A 182 -43.60 -45.13 -18.29
C LYS A 182 -44.42 -45.26 -19.56
N HIS A 183 -43.79 -45.61 -20.68
CA HIS A 183 -44.50 -46.14 -21.84
C HIS A 183 -44.15 -47.60 -22.05
N GLU A 184 -45.18 -48.41 -21.88
CA GLU A 184 -45.37 -49.81 -22.26
C GLU A 184 -44.65 -50.21 -23.56
N TRP A 185 -43.86 -51.28 -23.48
CA TRP A 185 -43.62 -52.17 -24.61
C TRP A 185 -43.93 -53.61 -24.15
N SER A 186 -45.12 -54.07 -24.54
CA SER A 186 -45.57 -55.48 -24.57
C SER A 186 -46.15 -55.64 -25.98
N SER A 187 -45.98 -56.69 -26.77
CA SER A 187 -45.51 -58.06 -26.69
C SER A 187 -45.00 -58.38 -28.11
N SER A 188 -44.18 -59.38 -28.38
CA SER A 188 -44.65 -60.75 -28.63
C SER A 188 -43.56 -61.46 -29.43
N CYS A 189 -43.23 -62.69 -29.06
CA CYS A 189 -43.41 -63.85 -29.94
C CYS A 189 -42.95 -65.10 -29.20
N ARG A 190 -43.92 -66.01 -29.03
CA ARG A 190 -43.76 -67.39 -28.60
C ARG A 190 -44.27 -68.24 -29.76
N CYS A 191 -43.45 -69.16 -30.25
CA CYS A 191 -43.77 -70.47 -30.81
C CYS A 191 -42.50 -71.31 -30.68
#